data_AF-A0A952TTK4-F1
#
_entry.id   AF-A0A952TTK4-F1
#
_cell.length_a   1.000
_cell.length_b   1.000
_cell.length_c   1.000
_cell.angle_alpha   90.00
_cell.angle_beta   90.00
_cell.angle_gamma   90.00
#
_symmetry.space_group_name_H-M   'P 1'
#
loop_
_entity.id
_entity.type
_entity.pdbx_description
1 polymer ?
#
loop_
_entity_poly.entity_id
_entity_poly.type
_entity_poly.pdbx_seq_one_letter_code
_entity_poly.pdbx_strand_id
1 'polypeptide(L)'
;MKSLLFSSLLMSSLAFAQPKGYTPTAEDLKTMTPPAPPLDPEDQRILERGEISTARYITGGILGTYPLGFGVGHAIQGRYHDKGWIFTVGELGSLAIAAAGASNCMDDSESGAKRWGKCKSGLMVAGALAFTGFRIWEIFDLWFAPPKHNQRYRQLKEQQTPTTSLYLMPTPSGGAIGLQWRF
;
A
#
# COMPACT_ATOMS: atom_id res chain seq x y z
N MET A 1 20.25 63.88 70.77
CA MET A 1 18.94 63.33 71.14
C MET A 1 18.28 62.77 69.89
N LYS A 2 17.87 61.48 69.93
CA LYS A 2 16.82 60.80 69.12
C LYS A 2 17.08 60.67 67.60
N SER A 3 16.78 59.60 66.87
CA SER A 3 16.45 58.17 67.08
C SER A 3 16.50 57.60 65.65
N LEU A 4 17.54 56.87 65.24
CA LEU A 4 17.50 55.43 64.91
C LEU A 4 16.08 54.81 64.98
N LEU A 5 15.50 54.51 63.82
CA LEU A 5 14.41 53.53 63.68
C LEU A 5 14.68 52.67 62.44
N PHE A 6 15.17 51.48 62.76
CA PHE A 6 15.31 50.28 61.94
C PHE A 6 14.00 49.98 61.18
N SER A 7 14.02 50.08 59.85
CA SER A 7 13.08 49.37 58.97
C SER A 7 13.81 48.16 58.42
N SER A 8 13.80 47.07 59.18
CA SER A 8 14.30 45.77 58.75
C SER A 8 13.34 44.70 59.24
N LEU A 9 13.20 43.66 58.41
CA LEU A 9 12.41 42.45 58.60
C LEU A 9 10.90 42.57 58.34
N LEU A 10 10.48 42.08 57.17
CA LEU A 10 9.53 40.97 57.05
C LEU A 10 9.43 40.53 55.58
N MET A 11 10.53 40.02 55.02
CA MET A 11 10.42 39.08 53.89
C MET A 11 10.14 37.71 54.47
N SER A 12 8.86 37.47 54.76
CA SER A 12 8.33 36.17 55.15
C SER A 12 8.66 35.16 54.05
N SER A 13 9.59 34.26 54.35
CA SER A 13 9.89 33.07 53.55
C SER A 13 8.62 32.24 53.40
N LEU A 14 7.91 32.41 52.28
CA LEU A 14 6.91 31.45 51.84
C LEU A 14 7.69 30.24 51.31
N ALA A 15 7.93 29.27 52.19
CA ALA A 15 8.32 27.93 51.80
C ALA A 15 7.18 27.34 50.96
N PHE A 16 7.23 27.56 49.65
CA PHE A 16 6.36 26.86 48.70
C PHE A 16 6.66 25.37 48.81
N ALA A 17 5.76 24.63 49.45
CA ALA A 17 5.78 23.18 49.41
C ALA A 17 5.73 22.76 47.93
N GLN A 18 6.86 22.25 47.43
CA GLN A 18 6.92 21.69 46.09
C GLN A 18 5.89 20.55 46.05
N PRO A 19 4.91 20.59 45.14
CA PRO A 19 3.95 19.50 45.01
C PRO A 19 4.72 18.20 44.77
N LYS A 20 4.31 17.11 45.44
CA LYS A 20 4.88 15.78 45.19
C LYS A 20 4.83 15.53 43.69
N GLY A 21 5.99 15.34 43.06
CA GLY A 21 6.09 15.09 41.63
C GLY A 21 5.19 13.92 41.26
N TYR A 22 4.24 14.16 40.36
CA TYR A 22 3.45 13.10 39.78
C TYR A 22 4.34 12.31 38.82
N THR A 23 4.48 11.01 39.07
CA THR A 23 5.11 10.09 38.13
C THR A 23 4.01 9.42 37.32
N PRO A 24 3.86 9.72 36.02
CA PRO A 24 2.85 9.08 35.18
C PRO A 24 3.02 7.56 35.20
N THR A 25 1.91 6.84 35.33
CA THR A 25 1.89 5.39 35.13
C THR A 25 1.97 5.06 33.64
N ALA A 26 2.29 3.81 33.29
CA ALA A 26 2.25 3.34 31.90
C ALA A 26 0.88 3.57 31.24
N GLU A 27 -0.18 3.52 32.04
CA GLU A 27 -1.56 3.63 31.57
C GLU A 27 -1.92 5.10 31.29
N ASP A 28 -1.40 6.03 32.10
CA ASP A 28 -1.54 7.46 31.83
C ASP A 28 -0.83 7.82 30.52
N LEU A 29 0.38 7.30 30.30
CA LEU A 29 1.12 7.50 29.04
C LEU A 29 0.35 6.97 27.83
N LYS A 30 -0.35 5.83 27.98
CA LYS A 30 -1.18 5.25 26.92
C LYS A 30 -2.39 6.12 26.58
N THR A 31 -3.01 6.75 27.58
CA THR A 31 -4.17 7.66 27.37
C THR A 31 -3.78 9.05 26.89
N MET A 32 -2.55 9.49 27.12
CA MET A 32 -2.04 10.79 26.66
C MET A 32 -1.69 10.81 25.17
N THR A 33 -1.58 9.65 24.52
CA THR A 33 -1.30 9.57 23.08
C THR A 33 -2.64 9.59 22.33
N PRO A 34 -2.95 10.65 21.56
CA PRO A 34 -4.16 10.63 20.74
C PRO A 34 -4.10 9.42 19.80
N PRO A 35 -5.22 8.69 19.61
CA PRO A 35 -5.24 7.56 18.69
C PRO A 35 -4.79 8.06 17.31
N ALA A 36 -3.90 7.29 16.67
CA ALA A 36 -3.49 7.60 15.30
C ALA A 36 -4.75 7.77 14.43
N PRO A 37 -4.79 8.77 13.54
CA PRO A 37 -5.93 8.92 12.64
C PRO A 37 -6.13 7.61 11.87
N PRO A 38 -7.39 7.20 11.63
CA PRO A 38 -7.67 5.98 10.89
C PRO A 38 -6.99 6.08 9.52
N LEU A 39 -6.25 5.02 9.16
CA LEU A 39 -5.61 4.94 7.84
C LEU A 39 -6.68 4.89 6.75
N ASP A 40 -6.32 5.39 5.56
CA ASP A 40 -7.14 5.19 4.39
C ASP A 40 -7.35 3.69 4.14
N PRO A 41 -8.56 3.24 3.75
CA PRO A 41 -8.83 1.82 3.51
C PRO A 41 -7.88 1.19 2.49
N GLU A 42 -7.36 1.96 1.52
CA GLU A 42 -6.38 1.43 0.57
C GLU A 42 -5.02 1.19 1.22
N ASP A 43 -4.56 2.13 2.04
CA ASP A 43 -3.32 1.99 2.81
C ASP A 43 -3.40 0.82 3.79
N GLN A 44 -4.57 0.63 4.41
CA GLN A 44 -4.81 -0.52 5.27
C GLN A 44 -4.72 -1.84 4.48
N ARG A 45 -5.29 -1.92 3.27
CA ARG A 45 -5.15 -3.09 2.39
C ARG A 45 -3.70 -3.34 1.96
N ILE A 46 -2.92 -2.28 1.73
CA ILE A 46 -1.49 -2.39 1.39
C ILE A 46 -0.70 -3.00 2.56
N LEU A 47 -0.98 -2.55 3.79
CA LEU A 47 -0.35 -3.08 5.00
C LEU A 47 -0.79 -4.52 5.29
N GLU A 48 -2.07 -4.84 5.15
CA GLU A 48 -2.62 -6.19 5.34
C GLU A 48 -2.03 -7.18 4.33
N ARG A 49 -1.85 -6.77 3.07
CA ARG A 49 -1.20 -7.58 2.04
C ARG A 49 0.30 -7.79 2.31
N GLY A 50 0.96 -6.77 2.84
CA GLY A 50 2.39 -6.75 3.05
C GLY A 50 3.21 -6.50 1.79
N GLU A 51 4.52 -6.68 1.92
CA GLU A 51 5.47 -6.53 0.81
C GLU A 51 5.40 -7.72 -0.16
N ILE A 52 5.39 -7.42 -1.45
CA ILE A 52 5.50 -8.44 -2.49
C ILE A 52 6.96 -8.84 -2.59
N SER A 53 7.28 -10.06 -2.15
CA SER A 53 8.64 -10.58 -2.19
C SER A 53 9.18 -10.65 -3.63
N THR A 54 10.49 -10.51 -3.78
CA THR A 54 11.18 -10.61 -5.08
C THR A 54 10.84 -11.90 -5.82
N ALA A 55 10.73 -13.02 -5.09
CA ALA A 55 10.33 -14.30 -5.67
C ALA A 55 8.90 -14.25 -6.24
N ARG A 56 7.92 -13.75 -5.47
CA ARG A 56 6.53 -13.60 -5.96
C ARG A 56 6.44 -12.63 -7.15
N TYR A 57 7.20 -11.54 -7.10
CA TYR A 57 7.28 -10.57 -8.19
C TYR A 57 7.78 -11.20 -9.49
N ILE A 58 8.94 -11.86 -9.45
CA ILE A 58 9.57 -12.47 -10.64
C ILE A 58 8.73 -13.66 -11.13
N THR A 59 8.36 -14.58 -10.24
CA THR A 59 7.57 -15.77 -10.61
C THR A 59 6.20 -15.37 -11.17
N GLY A 60 5.53 -14.40 -10.53
CA GLY A 60 4.25 -13.87 -11.03
C GLY A 60 4.40 -13.14 -12.37
N GLY A 61 5.47 -12.36 -12.55
CA GLY A 61 5.78 -11.68 -13.80
C GLY A 61 6.03 -12.66 -14.95
N ILE A 62 6.84 -13.70 -14.73
CA ILE A 62 7.13 -14.74 -15.73
C ILE A 62 5.85 -15.51 -16.08
N LEU A 63 5.18 -16.12 -15.08
CA LEU A 63 4.02 -16.97 -15.33
C LEU A 63 2.82 -16.21 -15.88
N GLY A 64 2.67 -14.93 -15.51
CA GLY A 64 1.66 -14.05 -16.09
C GLY A 64 1.99 -13.60 -17.51
N THR A 65 3.27 -13.43 -17.87
CA THR A 65 3.68 -13.06 -19.23
C THR A 65 3.58 -14.23 -20.21
N TYR A 66 4.11 -15.39 -19.83
CA TYR A 66 4.11 -16.60 -20.66
C TYR A 66 4.34 -17.87 -19.80
N PRO A 67 3.60 -18.97 -20.01
CA PRO A 67 2.58 -19.20 -21.04
C PRO A 67 1.14 -18.98 -20.57
N LEU A 68 0.89 -18.74 -19.28
CA LEU A 68 -0.44 -18.94 -18.71
C LEU A 68 -1.38 -17.76 -18.94
N GLY A 69 -0.99 -16.54 -18.56
CA GLY A 69 -1.90 -15.40 -18.63
C GLY A 69 -3.10 -15.49 -17.69
N PHE A 70 -4.24 -14.90 -18.08
CA PHE A 70 -5.53 -14.95 -17.39
C PHE A 70 -5.52 -14.50 -15.91
N GLY A 71 -4.66 -13.58 -15.51
CA GLY A 71 -4.57 -13.09 -14.13
C GLY A 71 -3.77 -14.01 -13.19
N VAL A 72 -3.14 -15.08 -13.70
CA VAL A 72 -2.35 -16.01 -12.88
C VAL A 72 -1.16 -15.30 -12.22
N GLY A 73 -0.52 -14.38 -12.94
CA GLY A 73 0.58 -13.58 -12.39
C GLY A 73 0.14 -12.74 -11.19
N HIS A 74 -1.04 -12.12 -11.28
CA HIS A 74 -1.64 -11.35 -10.18
C HIS A 74 -2.00 -12.24 -9.00
N ALA A 75 -2.47 -13.47 -9.22
CA ALA A 75 -2.73 -14.43 -8.14
C ALA A 75 -1.45 -14.77 -7.36
N ILE A 76 -0.34 -15.04 -8.05
CA ILE A 76 0.97 -15.32 -7.42
C ILE A 76 1.46 -14.10 -6.63
N GLN A 77 1.25 -12.90 -7.16
CA GLN A 77 1.60 -11.65 -6.48
C GLN A 77 0.63 -11.28 -5.33
N GLY A 78 -0.47 -12.02 -5.13
CA GLY A 78 -1.48 -11.73 -4.09
C GLY A 78 -2.39 -10.54 -4.43
N ARG A 79 -2.52 -10.22 -5.73
CA ARG A 79 -3.25 -9.05 -6.29
C ARG A 79 -4.41 -9.44 -7.21
N TYR A 80 -4.88 -10.68 -7.13
CA TYR A 80 -5.94 -11.18 -8.01
C TYR A 80 -7.24 -10.39 -7.87
N HIS A 81 -7.65 -10.11 -6.62
CA HIS A 81 -8.89 -9.38 -6.34
C HIS A 81 -8.86 -7.91 -6.78
N ASP A 82 -7.68 -7.28 -6.84
CA ASP A 82 -7.59 -5.88 -7.27
C ASP A 82 -7.81 -5.75 -8.79
N LYS A 83 -7.07 -6.55 -9.56
CA LYS A 83 -7.02 -6.43 -11.03
C LYS A 83 -6.92 -7.76 -11.78
N GLY A 84 -6.42 -8.83 -11.16
CA GLY A 84 -6.22 -10.12 -11.84
C GLY A 84 -7.49 -10.67 -12.48
N TRP A 85 -8.64 -10.51 -11.81
CA TRP A 85 -9.93 -10.98 -12.32
C TRP A 85 -10.35 -10.31 -13.64
N ILE A 86 -9.96 -9.04 -13.88
CA ILE A 86 -10.27 -8.32 -15.11
C ILE A 86 -9.59 -8.99 -16.29
N PHE A 87 -8.34 -9.42 -16.12
CA PHE A 87 -7.60 -10.14 -17.16
C PHE A 87 -8.20 -11.53 -17.40
N THR A 88 -8.60 -12.25 -16.35
CA THR A 88 -9.30 -13.54 -16.52
C THR A 88 -10.57 -13.37 -17.37
N VAL A 89 -11.44 -12.44 -17.02
CA VAL A 89 -12.73 -12.23 -17.70
C VAL A 89 -12.52 -11.66 -19.11
N GLY A 90 -11.64 -10.67 -19.26
CA GLY A 90 -11.34 -10.01 -20.54
C GLY A 90 -10.71 -10.96 -21.54
N GLU A 91 -9.73 -11.75 -21.12
CA GLU A 91 -9.06 -12.73 -21.98
C GLU A 91 -10.00 -13.89 -22.35
N LEU A 92 -10.77 -14.44 -21.40
CA LEU A 92 -11.76 -15.48 -21.72
C LEU A 92 -12.87 -14.97 -22.64
N GLY A 93 -13.37 -13.75 -22.39
CA GLY A 93 -14.39 -13.13 -23.23
C GLY A 93 -13.89 -12.87 -24.65
N SER A 94 -12.68 -12.34 -24.80
CA SER A 94 -12.07 -12.11 -26.11
C SER A 94 -11.77 -13.42 -26.86
N LEU A 95 -11.35 -14.47 -26.15
CA LEU A 95 -11.17 -15.80 -26.73
C LEU A 95 -12.50 -16.42 -27.19
N ALA A 96 -13.57 -16.26 -26.41
CA ALA A 96 -14.91 -16.72 -26.79
C ALA A 96 -15.43 -16.00 -28.05
N ILE A 97 -15.22 -14.69 -28.15
CA ILE A 97 -15.54 -13.91 -29.36
C ILE A 97 -14.73 -14.40 -30.56
N ALA A 98 -13.43 -14.65 -30.37
CA ALA A 98 -12.58 -15.17 -31.43
C ALA A 98 -13.06 -16.55 -31.91
N ALA A 99 -13.41 -17.44 -30.98
CA ALA A 99 -13.92 -18.78 -31.26
C ALA A 99 -15.27 -18.75 -31.99
N ALA A 100 -16.21 -17.90 -31.57
CA ALA A 100 -17.47 -17.70 -32.28
C ALA A 100 -17.25 -17.13 -33.70
N GLY A 101 -16.27 -16.24 -33.85
CA GLY A 101 -15.86 -15.75 -35.16
C GLY A 101 -15.31 -16.85 -36.07
N ALA A 102 -14.58 -17.81 -35.49
CA ALA A 102 -14.04 -18.96 -36.20
C ALA A 102 -15.12 -19.99 -36.56
N SER A 103 -16.09 -20.28 -35.68
CA SER A 103 -17.19 -21.20 -35.98
C SER A 103 -18.03 -20.70 -37.16
N ASN A 104 -18.37 -19.41 -37.18
CA ASN A 104 -19.10 -18.81 -38.32
C ASN A 104 -18.34 -18.94 -39.64
N CYS A 105 -17.00 -18.90 -39.59
CA CYS A 105 -16.15 -19.12 -40.78
C CYS A 105 -16.19 -20.58 -41.27
N MET A 106 -16.34 -21.55 -40.36
CA MET A 106 -16.41 -22.98 -40.72
C MET A 106 -17.76 -23.32 -41.37
N ASP A 107 -18.86 -22.78 -40.84
CA ASP A 107 -20.22 -23.03 -41.37
C ASP A 107 -20.40 -22.50 -42.81
N ASP A 108 -19.82 -21.33 -43.12
CA ASP A 108 -19.87 -20.75 -44.46
C ASP A 108 -19.16 -21.63 -45.52
N SER A 109 -18.15 -22.41 -45.11
CA SER A 109 -17.33 -23.25 -45.99
C SER A 109 -18.07 -24.48 -46.53
N GLU A 110 -19.03 -25.04 -45.76
CA GLU A 110 -19.79 -26.22 -46.18
C GLU A 110 -20.86 -25.92 -47.24
N SER A 111 -21.27 -24.66 -47.38
CA SER A 111 -22.35 -24.25 -48.31
C SER A 111 -21.99 -24.22 -49.80
N GLY A 112 -20.81 -24.72 -50.19
CA GLY A 112 -20.46 -25.03 -51.59
C GLY A 112 -19.99 -23.86 -52.47
N ALA A 113 -19.88 -22.64 -51.93
CA ALA A 113 -19.31 -21.52 -52.67
C ALA A 113 -17.78 -21.46 -52.50
N LYS A 114 -17.04 -21.79 -53.56
CA LYS A 114 -15.56 -21.63 -53.66
C LYS A 114 -15.09 -20.26 -53.12
N ARG A 115 -14.72 -20.12 -51.84
CA ARG A 115 -13.89 -18.99 -51.37
C ARG A 115 -13.38 -19.10 -49.92
N TRP A 116 -12.40 -19.98 -49.70
CA TRP A 116 -11.48 -19.86 -48.54
C TRP A 116 -10.77 -18.49 -48.46
N GLY A 117 -10.76 -17.71 -49.55
CA GLY A 117 -10.16 -16.37 -49.61
C GLY A 117 -10.95 -15.23 -48.96
N LYS A 118 -12.09 -15.48 -48.30
CA LYS A 118 -12.92 -14.40 -47.71
C LYS A 118 -13.51 -14.69 -46.31
N CYS A 119 -12.88 -15.51 -45.48
CA CYS A 119 -13.20 -15.49 -44.04
C CYS A 119 -12.72 -14.19 -43.38
N LYS A 120 -13.44 -13.10 -43.65
CA LYS A 120 -13.32 -11.81 -42.95
C LYS A 120 -14.33 -11.80 -41.81
N SER A 121 -14.26 -12.79 -40.92
CA SER A 121 -15.06 -12.77 -39.71
C SER A 121 -14.51 -11.66 -38.82
N GLY A 122 -15.16 -10.50 -38.86
CA GLY A 122 -14.79 -9.35 -38.04
C GLY A 122 -14.74 -9.70 -36.56
N LEU A 123 -15.58 -10.65 -36.11
CA LEU A 123 -15.57 -11.20 -34.76
C LEU A 123 -14.27 -11.92 -34.42
N MET A 124 -13.74 -12.74 -35.33
CA MET A 124 -12.47 -13.44 -35.11
C MET A 124 -11.33 -12.44 -34.91
N VAL A 125 -11.24 -11.44 -35.79
CA VAL A 125 -10.22 -10.39 -35.72
C VAL A 125 -10.41 -9.52 -34.47
N ALA A 126 -11.64 -9.13 -34.14
CA ALA A 126 -11.95 -8.33 -32.96
C ALA A 126 -11.59 -9.07 -31.66
N GLY A 127 -11.94 -10.35 -31.56
CA GLY A 127 -11.58 -11.20 -30.42
C GLY A 127 -10.07 -11.34 -30.27
N ALA A 128 -9.35 -11.61 -31.37
CA ALA A 128 -7.89 -11.70 -31.36
C ALA A 128 -7.22 -10.39 -30.93
N LEU A 129 -7.66 -9.24 -31.47
CA LEU A 129 -7.13 -7.93 -31.09
C LEU A 129 -7.44 -7.58 -29.63
N ALA A 130 -8.65 -7.87 -29.15
CA ALA A 130 -9.02 -7.68 -27.76
C ALA A 130 -8.15 -8.55 -26.83
N PHE A 131 -7.96 -9.82 -27.18
CA PHE A 131 -7.09 -10.73 -26.43
C PHE A 131 -5.66 -10.18 -26.36
N THR A 132 -5.06 -9.82 -27.50
CA THR A 132 -3.71 -9.23 -27.52
C THR A 132 -3.63 -7.93 -26.71
N GLY A 133 -4.65 -7.08 -26.77
CA GLY A 133 -4.73 -5.87 -25.96
C GLY A 133 -4.70 -6.17 -24.45
N PHE A 134 -5.50 -7.13 -24.00
CA PHE A 134 -5.48 -7.58 -22.61
C PHE A 134 -4.13 -8.21 -22.22
N ARG A 135 -3.52 -9.03 -23.08
CA ARG A 135 -2.18 -9.60 -22.84
C ARG A 135 -1.14 -8.52 -22.58
N ILE A 136 -1.11 -7.52 -23.46
CA ILE A 136 -0.14 -6.42 -23.34
C ILE A 136 -0.40 -5.66 -22.03
N TRP A 137 -1.65 -5.31 -21.75
CA TRP A 137 -1.99 -4.60 -20.52
C TRP A 137 -1.65 -5.39 -19.26
N GLU A 138 -1.90 -6.70 -19.23
CA GLU A 138 -1.55 -7.56 -18.10
C GLU A 138 -0.04 -7.55 -17.85
N ILE A 139 0.76 -7.72 -18.91
CA ILE A 139 2.23 -7.68 -18.83
C ILE A 139 2.69 -6.35 -18.22
N PHE A 140 2.17 -5.22 -18.69
CA PHE A 140 2.53 -3.92 -18.10
C PHE A 140 2.12 -3.84 -16.62
N ASP A 141 0.90 -4.20 -16.23
CA ASP A 141 0.51 -4.12 -14.82
C ASP A 141 1.34 -5.04 -13.90
N LEU A 142 1.70 -6.24 -14.37
CA LEU A 142 2.50 -7.21 -13.62
C LEU A 142 3.90 -6.72 -13.26
N TRP A 143 4.54 -5.98 -14.17
CA TRP A 143 5.91 -5.49 -13.98
C TRP A 143 5.97 -4.13 -13.27
N PHE A 144 5.01 -3.24 -13.52
CA PHE A 144 5.08 -1.86 -13.01
C PHE A 144 4.36 -1.63 -11.68
N ALA A 145 3.33 -2.41 -11.35
CA ALA A 145 2.58 -2.17 -10.12
C ALA A 145 3.27 -2.68 -8.83
N PRO A 146 3.97 -3.83 -8.80
CA PRO A 146 4.60 -4.31 -7.57
C PRO A 146 5.68 -3.37 -6.98
N PRO A 147 6.57 -2.74 -7.77
CA PRO A 147 7.52 -1.75 -7.24
C PRO A 147 6.81 -0.57 -6.55
N LYS A 148 5.74 -0.05 -7.15
CA LYS A 148 4.94 1.04 -6.58
C LYS A 148 4.24 0.62 -5.29
N HIS A 149 3.67 -0.59 -5.26
CA HIS A 149 3.06 -1.19 -4.06
C HIS A 149 4.09 -1.29 -2.92
N ASN A 150 5.26 -1.86 -3.19
CA ASN A 150 6.31 -2.05 -2.19
C ASN A 150 6.86 -0.71 -1.66
N GLN A 151 7.01 0.31 -2.51
CA GLN A 151 7.37 1.65 -2.07
C GLN A 151 6.34 2.23 -1.10
N ARG A 152 5.05 2.15 -1.45
CA ARG A 152 3.96 2.63 -0.58
C ARG A 152 3.91 1.87 0.74
N TYR A 153 4.03 0.54 0.69
CA TYR A 153 4.09 -0.30 1.89
C TYR A 153 5.23 0.12 2.83
N ARG A 154 6.43 0.36 2.30
CA ARG A 154 7.58 0.80 3.12
C ARG A 154 7.33 2.17 3.77
N GLN A 155 6.78 3.12 3.03
CA GLN A 155 6.40 4.43 3.57
C GLN A 155 5.38 4.30 4.71
N LEU A 156 4.33 3.49 4.53
CA LEU A 156 3.33 3.25 5.56
C LEU A 156 3.93 2.54 6.78
N LYS A 157 4.83 1.59 6.56
CA LYS A 157 5.53 0.90 7.63
C LYS A 157 6.45 1.83 8.41
N GLU A 158 7.15 2.75 7.74
CA GLU A 158 7.96 3.78 8.39
C GLU A 158 7.10 4.72 9.24
N GLN A 159 5.91 5.09 8.77
CA GLN A 159 4.95 5.89 9.52
C GLN A 159 4.41 5.17 10.76
N GLN A 160 4.28 3.84 10.71
CA GLN A 160 3.81 3.02 11.83
C GLN A 160 4.92 2.55 12.77
N THR A 161 6.18 2.58 12.32
CA THR A 161 7.29 2.10 13.15
C THR A 161 7.55 3.14 14.23
N PRO A 162 7.38 2.79 15.52
CA PRO A 162 7.61 3.75 16.59
C PRO A 162 9.04 4.24 16.51
N THR A 163 9.20 5.54 16.28
CA THR A 163 10.52 6.13 16.16
C THR A 163 11.01 6.48 17.55
N THR A 164 12.05 5.78 18.00
CA THR A 164 12.78 6.16 19.22
C THR A 164 13.83 7.20 18.83
N SER A 165 13.60 8.45 19.22
CA SER A 165 14.56 9.54 18.99
C SER A 165 15.22 9.91 20.31
N LEU A 166 16.55 9.89 20.32
CA LEU A 166 17.36 10.42 21.40
C LEU A 166 17.35 11.94 21.31
N TYR A 167 16.89 12.63 22.36
CA TYR A 167 16.97 14.08 22.44
C TYR A 167 17.83 14.50 23.62
N LEU A 168 18.67 15.52 23.37
CA LEU A 168 19.45 16.21 24.38
C LEU A 168 18.73 17.49 24.75
N MET A 169 18.36 17.62 26.03
CA MET A 169 17.71 18.81 26.55
C MET A 169 18.68 19.55 27.47
N PRO A 170 19.05 20.81 27.16
CA PRO A 170 19.88 21.61 28.05
C PRO A 170 19.06 21.97 29.30
N THR A 171 19.68 21.87 30.47
CA THR A 171 19.11 22.24 31.77
C THR A 171 20.04 23.24 32.46
N PRO A 172 19.54 24.07 33.39
CA PRO A 172 20.37 25.05 34.10
C PRO A 172 21.57 24.45 34.85
N SER A 173 21.51 23.15 35.20
CA SER A 173 22.56 22.42 35.91
C SER A 173 23.40 21.47 35.03
N GLY A 174 23.17 21.42 33.71
CA GLY A 174 23.86 20.50 32.80
C GLY A 174 23.01 20.04 31.61
N GLY A 175 23.30 18.88 31.02
CA GLY A 175 22.50 18.28 29.94
C GLY A 175 21.71 17.06 30.43
N ALA A 176 20.46 16.93 29.99
CA ALA A 176 19.67 15.71 30.16
C ALA A 176 19.59 14.95 28.84
N ILE A 177 19.76 13.63 28.88
CA ILE A 177 19.53 12.74 27.75
C ILE A 177 18.18 12.07 27.97
N GLY A 178 17.26 12.27 27.03
CA GLY A 178 15.95 11.65 27.03
C GLY A 178 15.74 10.74 25.81
N LEU A 179 14.97 9.67 25.99
CA LEU A 179 14.41 8.91 24.88
C LEU A 179 12.98 9.38 24.68
N GLN A 180 12.67 9.94 23.51
CA GLN A 180 11.30 10.21 23.11
C GLN A 180 10.81 9.05 22.23
N TRP A 181 9.71 8.45 22.64
CA TRP A 181 8.98 7.48 21.82
C TRP A 181 7.89 8.25 21.06
N ARG A 182 7.92 8.19 19.73
CA ARG A 182 6.78 8.58 18.90
C ARG A 182 6.10 7.32 18.42
N PHE A 183 4.86 7.12 18.85
CA PHE A 183 3.94 6.10 18.38
C PHE A 183 3.03 6.69 17.31
#